data_AF-A0A6M6BEL1-F1
#
_entry.id   AF-A0A6M6BEL1-F1
#
_cell.length_a   1.000
_cell.length_b   1.000
_cell.length_c   1.000
_cell.angle_alpha   90.00
_cell.angle_beta   90.00
_cell.angle_gamma   90.00
#
_symmetry.space_group_name_H-M   'P 1'
#
loop_
_entity.id
_entity.type
_entity.pdbx_description
1 polymer ?
#
loop_
_entity_poly.entity_id
_entity_poly.type
_entity_poly.pdbx_seq_one_letter_code
_entity_poly.pdbx_strand_id
1 'polypeptide(L)'
;MKYFLVLLGWCLPLMLRAAQPLEPLQIAEHFVAKTGWDEMKSYLSGEAAGQARRQSLGQQIPATLERHCQLLQQGRATAVVTVELRDSVSRNDIYLHFRRDSTAATAPWKLTAVRSLAMTQLGPPMLKLLSEMPSAEVAQYNQKHPSADHAFMLGNIQLWIGSDANISQHFTRNQAAFQRAVQFIQAHRYFTAAPDSANIEEQAINEDKELQAILRPLYITRISQEYLDCGSCLQFIIGGVTDNTVGLLYQPNAQQVPPMSPDRVIVIKPLGNGWYLFKTT
;
A
#
# COMPACT_ATOMS: atom_id res chain seq x y z
N MET A 1 51.80 -30.29 -37.98
CA MET A 1 51.59 -29.06 -37.18
C MET A 1 51.04 -27.89 -38.02
N LYS A 2 49.85 -28.01 -38.62
CA LYS A 2 49.20 -26.86 -39.33
C LYS A 2 47.66 -26.81 -39.23
N TYR A 3 47.01 -27.76 -38.55
CA TYR A 3 45.54 -27.86 -38.50
C TYR A 3 44.93 -27.82 -37.09
N PHE A 4 45.70 -27.39 -36.08
CA PHE A 4 45.19 -27.32 -34.69
C PHE A 4 44.76 -25.91 -34.26
N LEU A 5 45.01 -24.88 -35.08
CA LEU A 5 44.74 -23.47 -34.75
C LEU A 5 43.46 -22.91 -35.39
N VAL A 6 42.80 -23.66 -36.28
CA VAL A 6 41.58 -23.19 -36.99
C VAL A 6 40.29 -23.54 -36.25
N LEU A 7 40.34 -24.46 -35.27
CA LEU A 7 39.16 -24.89 -34.50
C LEU A 7 38.88 -24.04 -33.24
N LEU A 8 39.81 -23.17 -32.81
CA LEU A 8 39.57 -22.26 -31.68
C LEU A 8 38.86 -20.95 -32.08
N GLY A 9 38.79 -20.63 -33.38
CA GLY A 9 38.20 -19.38 -33.87
C GLY A 9 36.67 -19.40 -33.99
N TRP A 10 36.03 -20.57 -33.90
CA TRP A 10 34.60 -20.74 -34.21
C TRP A 10 33.72 -21.13 -33.00
N CYS A 11 34.27 -21.14 -31.78
CA CYS A 11 33.52 -21.37 -30.54
C CYS A 11 33.37 -20.14 -29.63
N LEU A 12 33.73 -18.94 -30.12
CA LEU A 12 33.70 -17.69 -29.34
C LEU A 12 32.78 -16.62 -29.95
N PRO A 13 31.48 -16.91 -30.11
CA PRO A 13 30.50 -15.84 -29.86
C PRO A 13 29.35 -16.28 -28.93
N LEU A 14 29.53 -17.34 -28.12
CA LEU A 14 28.47 -17.88 -27.27
C LEU A 14 28.55 -17.52 -25.77
N MET A 15 29.56 -16.77 -25.31
CA MET A 15 29.85 -16.61 -23.87
C MET A 15 29.93 -15.17 -23.36
N LEU A 16 29.25 -14.22 -24.00
CA LEU A 16 29.07 -12.86 -23.45
C LEU A 16 27.63 -12.38 -23.66
N ARG A 17 26.64 -13.25 -23.40
CA ARG A 17 25.34 -12.75 -22.96
C ARG A 17 25.56 -12.25 -21.53
N ALA A 18 25.84 -10.96 -21.38
CA ALA A 18 25.78 -10.33 -20.06
C ALA A 18 24.44 -10.74 -19.42
N ALA A 19 24.50 -11.35 -18.24
CA ALA A 19 23.30 -11.75 -17.54
C ALA A 19 22.39 -10.52 -17.41
N GLN A 20 21.14 -10.65 -17.86
CA GLN A 20 20.20 -9.54 -17.72
C GLN A 20 20.06 -9.23 -16.22
N PRO A 21 20.09 -7.95 -15.83
CA PRO A 21 19.90 -7.58 -14.43
C PRO A 21 18.52 -8.07 -13.97
N LEU A 22 18.42 -8.50 -12.71
CA LEU A 22 17.15 -8.94 -12.15
C LEU A 22 16.11 -7.81 -12.18
N GLU A 23 14.89 -8.16 -12.51
CA GLU A 23 13.74 -7.26 -12.45
C GLU A 23 13.23 -7.11 -11.00
N PRO A 24 12.48 -6.04 -10.68
CA PRO A 24 12.03 -5.75 -9.32
C PRO A 24 11.30 -6.90 -8.63
N LEU A 25 10.44 -7.62 -9.36
CA LEU A 25 9.71 -8.77 -8.82
C LEU A 25 10.66 -9.91 -8.43
N GLN A 26 11.67 -10.19 -9.25
CA GLN A 26 12.65 -11.25 -8.97
C GLN A 26 13.52 -10.87 -7.76
N ILE A 27 13.95 -9.60 -7.68
CA ILE A 27 14.69 -9.10 -6.51
C ILE A 27 13.83 -9.24 -5.25
N ALA A 28 12.54 -8.88 -5.31
CA ALA A 28 11.62 -9.03 -4.19
C ALA A 28 11.52 -10.48 -3.73
N GLU A 29 11.29 -11.42 -4.66
CA GLU A 29 11.20 -12.85 -4.39
C GLU A 29 12.46 -13.39 -3.70
N HIS A 30 13.66 -13.03 -4.21
CA HIS A 30 14.92 -13.39 -3.57
C HIS A 30 15.09 -12.75 -2.18
N PHE A 31 14.71 -11.48 -2.03
CA PHE A 31 14.86 -10.73 -0.79
C PHE A 31 13.99 -11.28 0.35
N VAL A 32 12.79 -11.78 0.03
CA VAL A 32 11.86 -12.36 1.01
C VAL A 32 11.88 -13.89 1.08
N ALA A 33 12.73 -14.54 0.28
CA ALA A 33 12.92 -15.99 0.30
C ALA A 33 13.38 -16.50 1.66
N LYS A 34 12.96 -17.72 2.02
CA LYS A 34 13.38 -18.39 3.26
C LYS A 34 14.88 -18.70 3.25
N THR A 35 15.45 -18.93 2.07
CA THR A 35 16.87 -19.14 1.85
C THR A 35 17.62 -17.82 1.86
N GLY A 36 18.90 -17.86 2.25
CA GLY A 36 19.77 -16.69 2.13
C GLY A 36 20.00 -16.27 0.68
N TRP A 37 20.46 -15.04 0.52
CA TRP A 37 20.81 -14.47 -0.78
C TRP A 37 22.18 -13.78 -0.70
N ASP A 38 23.21 -14.50 -1.12
CA ASP A 38 24.61 -14.06 -0.94
C ASP A 38 24.92 -12.75 -1.71
N GLU A 39 24.31 -12.57 -2.88
CA GLU A 39 24.49 -11.39 -3.71
C GLU A 39 23.61 -10.20 -3.31
N MET A 40 22.75 -10.34 -2.28
CA MET A 40 21.73 -9.36 -1.91
C MET A 40 22.26 -7.92 -1.91
N LYS A 41 23.42 -7.68 -1.29
CA LYS A 41 23.99 -6.33 -1.15
C LYS A 41 24.19 -5.59 -2.48
N SER A 42 24.41 -6.30 -3.58
CA SER A 42 24.55 -5.69 -4.91
C SER A 42 23.23 -5.12 -5.46
N TYR A 43 22.10 -5.58 -4.94
CA TYR A 43 20.74 -5.17 -5.29
C TYR A 43 20.11 -4.23 -4.27
N LEU A 44 20.86 -3.77 -3.27
CA LEU A 44 20.39 -2.81 -2.27
C LEU A 44 21.02 -1.43 -2.49
N SER A 45 20.28 -0.40 -2.14
CA SER A 45 20.75 0.98 -2.07
C SER A 45 19.94 1.76 -1.04
N GLY A 46 20.32 3.02 -0.78
CA GLY A 46 19.59 3.89 0.14
C GLY A 46 19.42 3.29 1.53
N GLU A 47 18.21 3.43 2.08
CA GLU A 47 17.85 2.91 3.41
C GLU A 47 17.95 1.38 3.48
N ALA A 48 17.50 0.68 2.44
CA ALA A 48 17.56 -0.78 2.41
C ALA A 48 18.99 -1.30 2.54
N ALA A 49 19.97 -0.64 1.91
CA ALA A 49 21.38 -0.98 2.07
C ALA A 49 21.90 -0.69 3.49
N GLY A 50 21.45 0.41 4.11
CA GLY A 50 21.84 0.79 5.47
C GLY A 50 21.27 -0.14 6.55
N GLN A 51 20.08 -0.69 6.33
CA GLN A 51 19.41 -1.59 7.27
C GLN A 51 19.79 -3.07 7.06
N ALA A 52 20.35 -3.41 5.89
CA ALA A 52 20.73 -4.77 5.56
C ALA A 52 21.80 -5.32 6.51
N ARG A 53 21.47 -6.43 7.17
CA ARG A 53 22.40 -7.21 7.96
C ARG A 53 23.12 -8.24 7.08
N ARG A 54 23.73 -9.26 7.69
CA ARG A 54 24.28 -10.44 6.97
C ARG A 54 23.18 -11.36 6.41
N GLN A 55 21.91 -11.07 6.68
CA GLN A 55 20.75 -11.89 6.32
C GLN A 55 19.73 -11.05 5.54
N SER A 56 19.05 -11.68 4.58
CA SER A 56 17.91 -11.07 3.89
C SER A 56 16.72 -10.89 4.83
N LEU A 57 15.71 -10.12 4.40
CA LEU A 57 14.48 -9.99 5.18
C LEU A 57 13.77 -11.34 5.32
N GLY A 58 13.78 -12.15 4.26
CA GLY A 58 13.14 -13.46 4.26
C GLY A 58 13.70 -14.46 5.29
N GLN A 59 14.98 -14.33 5.65
CA GLN A 59 15.62 -15.11 6.73
C GLN A 59 15.28 -14.61 8.14
N GLN A 60 14.81 -13.36 8.26
CA GLN A 60 14.40 -12.76 9.53
C GLN A 60 12.90 -12.98 9.81
N ILE A 61 12.11 -13.17 8.76
CA ILE A 61 10.68 -13.49 8.84
C ILE A 61 10.49 -14.98 9.16
N PRO A 62 9.58 -15.37 10.08
CA PRO A 62 9.24 -16.76 10.33
C PRO A 62 9.04 -17.60 9.07
N ALA A 63 9.67 -18.78 9.02
CA ALA A 63 9.60 -19.68 7.86
C ALA A 63 8.19 -20.25 7.61
N THR A 64 7.31 -20.17 8.61
CA THR A 64 5.91 -20.60 8.57
C THR A 64 5.02 -19.66 7.74
N LEU A 65 5.39 -18.39 7.61
CA LEU A 65 4.62 -17.43 6.82
C LEU A 65 4.72 -17.76 5.31
N GLU A 66 3.61 -17.79 4.62
CA GLU A 66 3.60 -17.74 3.16
C GLU A 66 3.96 -16.32 2.71
N ARG A 67 4.66 -16.23 1.57
CA ARG A 67 5.12 -14.98 0.99
C ARG A 67 4.58 -14.90 -0.44
N HIS A 68 3.82 -13.86 -0.75
CA HIS A 68 3.32 -13.64 -2.10
C HIS A 68 3.77 -12.26 -2.60
N CYS A 69 4.62 -12.25 -3.62
CA CYS A 69 5.08 -11.02 -4.25
C CYS A 69 4.18 -10.68 -5.44
N GLN A 70 3.78 -9.42 -5.54
CA GLN A 70 3.05 -8.90 -6.69
C GLN A 70 3.64 -7.56 -7.13
N LEU A 71 4.01 -7.47 -8.41
CA LEU A 71 4.41 -6.20 -9.01
C LEU A 71 3.19 -5.27 -9.11
N LEU A 72 3.23 -4.12 -8.44
CA LEU A 72 2.14 -3.14 -8.47
C LEU A 72 2.35 -2.10 -9.56
N GLN A 73 3.58 -1.60 -9.68
CA GLN A 73 3.95 -0.59 -10.66
C GLN A 73 5.40 -0.79 -11.08
N GLN A 74 5.67 -0.63 -12.38
CA GLN A 74 7.02 -0.54 -12.92
C GLN A 74 7.08 0.54 -13.99
N GLY A 75 7.80 1.61 -13.70
CA GLY A 75 8.12 2.67 -14.65
C GLY A 75 9.53 2.53 -15.21
N ARG A 76 10.03 3.60 -15.84
CA ARG A 76 11.39 3.63 -16.41
C ARG A 76 12.51 3.72 -15.38
N ALA A 77 12.22 4.15 -14.15
CA ALA A 77 13.24 4.38 -13.13
C ALA A 77 12.80 3.97 -11.71
N THR A 78 11.51 3.75 -11.49
CA THR A 78 10.94 3.34 -10.20
C THR A 78 10.03 2.13 -10.37
N ALA A 79 9.96 1.30 -9.34
CA ALA A 79 8.99 0.21 -9.26
C ALA A 79 8.56 -0.03 -7.80
N VAL A 80 7.39 -0.60 -7.62
CA VAL A 80 6.87 -1.00 -6.31
C VAL A 80 6.34 -2.43 -6.41
N VAL A 81 6.82 -3.28 -5.51
CA VAL A 81 6.34 -4.66 -5.34
C VAL A 81 5.72 -4.78 -3.96
N THR A 82 4.49 -5.28 -3.89
CA THR A 82 3.89 -5.67 -2.60
C THR A 82 4.33 -7.09 -2.26
N VAL A 83 4.56 -7.33 -0.97
CA VAL A 83 4.76 -8.67 -0.43
C VAL A 83 3.71 -8.89 0.66
N GLU A 84 2.78 -9.78 0.38
CA GLU A 84 1.83 -10.29 1.36
C GLU A 84 2.53 -11.39 2.19
N LEU A 85 2.58 -11.20 3.50
CA LEU A 85 3.05 -12.17 4.47
C LEU A 85 1.83 -12.71 5.22
N ARG A 86 1.58 -14.03 5.13
CA ARG A 86 0.39 -14.63 5.73
C ARG A 86 0.68 -15.95 6.43
N ASP A 87 0.01 -16.19 7.54
CA ASP A 87 -0.17 -17.54 8.10
C ASP A 87 -1.66 -17.76 8.41
N SER A 88 -1.98 -18.77 9.23
CA SER A 88 -3.34 -19.05 9.64
C SER A 88 -3.96 -17.99 10.56
N VAL A 89 -3.16 -17.06 11.11
CA VAL A 89 -3.59 -16.13 12.17
C VAL A 89 -3.32 -14.66 11.81
N SER A 90 -2.29 -14.38 11.03
CA SER A 90 -1.76 -13.04 10.75
C SER A 90 -1.63 -12.80 9.25
N ARG A 91 -1.88 -11.56 8.85
CA ARG A 91 -1.61 -11.06 7.50
C ARG A 91 -1.00 -9.67 7.61
N ASN A 92 0.19 -9.49 7.05
CA ASN A 92 0.90 -8.23 7.02
C ASN A 92 1.40 -7.98 5.60
N ASP A 93 1.23 -6.75 5.12
CA ASP A 93 1.73 -6.35 3.81
C ASP A 93 2.93 -5.42 3.99
N ILE A 94 3.98 -5.69 3.22
CA ILE A 94 5.11 -4.77 3.06
C ILE A 94 5.24 -4.35 1.60
N TYR A 95 5.83 -3.18 1.38
CA TYR A 95 6.01 -2.58 0.06
C TYR A 95 7.50 -2.34 -0.17
N LEU A 96 8.01 -2.96 -1.22
CA LEU A 96 9.39 -2.87 -1.64
C LEU A 96 9.49 -1.84 -2.75
N HIS A 97 10.17 -0.73 -2.45
CA HIS A 97 10.39 0.36 -3.41
C HIS A 97 11.74 0.21 -4.09
N PHE A 98 11.72 0.23 -5.41
CA PHE A 98 12.90 0.06 -6.25
C PHE A 98 13.20 1.32 -7.03
N ARG A 99 14.49 1.55 -7.26
CA ARG A 99 14.98 2.58 -8.16
C ARG A 99 16.14 2.04 -9.00
N ARG A 100 16.33 2.62 -10.18
CA ARG A 100 17.58 2.52 -10.93
C ARG A 100 18.06 3.91 -11.32
N ASP A 101 19.38 4.09 -11.33
CA ASP A 101 20.01 5.41 -11.51
C ASP A 101 20.03 5.87 -12.98
N SER A 102 19.64 4.99 -13.91
CA SER A 102 19.52 5.30 -15.34
C SER A 102 18.28 4.62 -15.93
N THR A 103 17.70 5.24 -16.95
CA THR A 103 16.56 4.67 -17.71
C THR A 103 17.00 3.66 -18.78
N ALA A 104 18.32 3.48 -18.97
CA ALA A 104 18.85 2.45 -19.85
C ALA A 104 18.40 1.06 -19.40
N ALA A 105 18.01 0.20 -20.34
CA ALA A 105 17.52 -1.14 -20.05
C ALA A 105 18.55 -2.03 -19.32
N THR A 106 19.83 -1.70 -19.42
CA THR A 106 20.94 -2.41 -18.76
C THR A 106 21.23 -1.90 -17.35
N ALA A 107 20.63 -0.79 -16.92
CA ALA A 107 20.86 -0.25 -15.58
C ALA A 107 20.16 -1.14 -14.54
N PRO A 108 20.89 -1.63 -13.52
CA PRO A 108 20.34 -2.58 -12.57
C PRO A 108 19.31 -1.91 -11.65
N TRP A 109 18.23 -2.63 -11.35
CA TRP A 109 17.30 -2.25 -10.31
C TRP A 109 17.91 -2.47 -8.93
N LYS A 110 17.62 -1.55 -8.02
CA LYS A 110 18.01 -1.68 -6.61
C LYS A 110 16.82 -1.41 -5.71
N LEU A 111 16.66 -2.24 -4.69
CA LEU A 111 15.75 -2.00 -3.57
C LEU A 111 16.29 -0.80 -2.78
N THR A 112 15.48 0.25 -2.63
CA THR A 112 15.86 1.47 -1.92
C THR A 112 15.25 1.56 -0.53
N ALA A 113 14.03 1.02 -0.37
CA ALA A 113 13.27 1.12 0.87
C ALA A 113 12.29 -0.04 1.03
N VAL A 114 12.04 -0.41 2.28
CA VAL A 114 10.98 -1.33 2.70
C VAL A 114 10.01 -0.53 3.55
N ARG A 115 8.72 -0.59 3.22
CA ARG A 115 7.68 0.16 3.92
C ARG A 115 6.55 -0.76 4.36
N SER A 116 5.90 -0.37 5.45
CA SER A 116 4.62 -0.89 5.91
C SER A 116 3.89 0.28 6.56
N LEU A 117 2.57 0.15 6.74
CA LEU A 117 1.84 1.15 7.51
C LEU A 117 2.36 1.15 8.95
N ALA A 118 2.80 2.30 9.45
CA ALA A 118 3.34 2.38 10.81
C ALA A 118 2.22 2.33 11.86
N MET A 119 2.63 2.05 13.10
CA MET A 119 1.77 2.09 14.30
C MET A 119 0.62 1.07 14.32
N THR A 120 0.58 0.11 13.40
CA THR A 120 -0.43 -0.96 13.36
C THR A 120 -0.35 -1.90 14.57
N GLN A 121 0.79 -1.97 15.26
CA GLN A 121 0.95 -2.72 16.51
C GLN A 121 0.07 -2.21 17.66
N LEU A 122 -0.47 -1.00 17.57
CA LEU A 122 -1.41 -0.44 18.56
C LEU A 122 -2.84 -0.97 18.37
N GLY A 123 -3.20 -1.44 17.17
CA GLY A 123 -4.56 -1.88 16.89
C GLY A 123 -4.98 -3.19 17.58
N PRO A 124 -4.18 -4.27 17.63
CA PRO A 124 -4.58 -5.51 18.29
C PRO A 124 -5.03 -5.35 19.76
N PRO A 125 -4.30 -4.64 20.65
CA PRO A 125 -4.78 -4.42 22.01
C PRO A 125 -6.05 -3.57 22.06
N MET A 126 -6.20 -2.57 21.18
CA MET A 126 -7.44 -1.77 21.06
C MET A 126 -8.63 -2.62 20.60
N LEU A 127 -8.43 -3.48 19.60
CA LEU A 127 -9.45 -4.41 19.12
C LEU A 127 -9.88 -5.37 20.21
N LYS A 128 -8.92 -5.94 20.94
CA LYS A 128 -9.22 -6.83 22.05
C LYS A 128 -10.12 -6.14 23.07
N LEU A 129 -9.71 -4.95 23.54
CA LEU A 129 -10.46 -4.17 24.52
C LEU A 129 -11.88 -3.86 24.07
N LEU A 130 -12.07 -3.42 22.82
CA LEU A 130 -13.41 -3.16 22.29
C LEU A 130 -14.20 -4.46 22.10
N SER A 131 -13.59 -5.54 21.60
CA SER A 131 -14.29 -6.80 21.32
C SER A 131 -14.76 -7.52 22.57
N GLU A 132 -14.06 -7.35 23.68
CA GLU A 132 -14.37 -7.95 24.98
C GLU A 132 -15.24 -7.04 25.87
N MET A 133 -15.63 -5.85 25.37
CA MET A 133 -16.42 -4.88 26.12
C MET A 133 -17.82 -5.42 26.49
N PRO A 134 -18.22 -5.42 27.77
CA PRO A 134 -19.56 -5.85 28.18
C PRO A 134 -20.67 -4.99 27.57
N SER A 135 -21.83 -5.58 27.31
CA SER A 135 -22.94 -4.89 26.63
C SER A 135 -23.43 -3.61 27.33
N ALA A 136 -23.38 -3.56 28.67
CA ALA A 136 -23.71 -2.36 29.43
C ALA A 136 -22.71 -1.21 29.19
N GLU A 137 -21.42 -1.54 29.06
CA GLU A 137 -20.37 -0.59 28.74
C GLU A 137 -20.44 -0.13 27.28
N VAL A 138 -20.81 -1.01 26.36
CA VAL A 138 -21.06 -0.65 24.95
C VAL A 138 -22.15 0.41 24.83
N ALA A 139 -23.25 0.27 25.57
CA ALA A 139 -24.32 1.27 25.57
C ALA A 139 -23.81 2.63 26.08
N GLN A 140 -23.00 2.65 27.15
CA GLN A 140 -22.39 3.86 27.67
C GLN A 140 -21.38 4.47 26.69
N TYR A 141 -20.57 3.63 26.03
CA TYR A 141 -19.62 4.05 25.01
C TYR A 141 -20.33 4.76 23.85
N ASN A 142 -21.38 4.14 23.31
CA ASN A 142 -22.14 4.69 22.18
C ASN A 142 -22.79 6.04 22.52
N GLN A 143 -23.25 6.22 23.76
CA GLN A 143 -23.77 7.51 24.22
C GLN A 143 -22.69 8.59 24.30
N LYS A 144 -21.46 8.24 24.70
CA LYS A 144 -20.32 9.17 24.79
C LYS A 144 -19.70 9.48 23.42
N HIS A 145 -19.79 8.54 22.48
CA HIS A 145 -19.15 8.61 21.17
C HIS A 145 -20.18 8.42 20.03
N PRO A 146 -21.18 9.30 19.89
CA PRO A 146 -22.27 9.11 18.94
C PRO A 146 -21.82 9.12 17.48
N SER A 147 -20.71 9.79 17.15
CA SER A 147 -20.12 9.84 15.79
C SER A 147 -19.16 8.69 15.48
N ALA A 148 -18.71 7.97 16.50
CA ALA A 148 -17.77 6.86 16.40
C ALA A 148 -18.17 5.79 17.41
N ASP A 149 -19.34 5.19 17.19
CA ASP A 149 -19.86 4.17 18.10
C ASP A 149 -18.96 2.94 18.12
N HIS A 150 -19.24 2.05 19.07
CA HIS A 150 -18.46 0.85 19.31
C HIS A 150 -18.32 -0.03 18.05
N ALA A 151 -19.41 -0.22 17.30
CA ALA A 151 -19.42 -1.04 16.10
C ALA A 151 -18.59 -0.41 14.97
N PHE A 152 -18.69 0.90 14.80
CA PHE A 152 -17.86 1.68 13.89
C PHE A 152 -16.39 1.53 14.26
N MET A 153 -16.02 1.72 15.53
CA MET A 153 -14.64 1.66 15.96
C MET A 153 -14.03 0.26 15.82
N LEU A 154 -14.81 -0.80 16.10
CA LEU A 154 -14.38 -2.18 15.84
C LEU A 154 -14.05 -2.39 14.36
N GLY A 155 -14.98 -2.06 13.46
CA GLY A 155 -14.78 -2.23 12.02
C GLY A 155 -13.66 -1.35 11.47
N ASN A 156 -13.57 -0.12 11.96
CA ASN A 156 -12.54 0.83 11.57
C ASN A 156 -11.14 0.33 11.95
N ILE A 157 -10.93 -0.12 13.19
CA ILE A 157 -9.61 -0.62 13.60
C ILE A 157 -9.28 -1.92 12.85
N GLN A 158 -10.25 -2.80 12.62
CA GLN A 158 -10.05 -4.01 11.80
C GLN A 158 -9.53 -3.70 10.39
N LEU A 159 -10.03 -2.63 9.78
CA LEU A 159 -9.54 -2.18 8.48
C LEU A 159 -8.21 -1.44 8.57
N TRP A 160 -8.01 -0.61 9.60
CA TRP A 160 -6.78 0.15 9.79
C TRP A 160 -5.55 -0.76 9.88
N ILE A 161 -5.62 -1.81 10.70
CA ILE A 161 -4.52 -2.78 10.84
C ILE A 161 -4.64 -3.96 9.88
N GLY A 162 -5.68 -3.97 9.05
CA GLY A 162 -5.98 -5.07 8.15
C GLY A 162 -5.00 -5.15 6.99
N SER A 163 -4.90 -6.37 6.43
CA SER A 163 -4.20 -6.57 5.17
C SER A 163 -4.91 -5.90 3.99
N ASP A 164 -4.17 -5.65 2.91
CA ASP A 164 -4.68 -5.18 1.63
C ASP A 164 -5.81 -6.07 1.12
N ALA A 165 -5.70 -7.38 1.32
CA ALA A 165 -6.74 -8.35 0.97
C ALA A 165 -8.04 -8.11 1.75
N ASN A 166 -7.94 -7.84 3.06
CA ASN A 166 -9.12 -7.58 3.90
C ASN A 166 -9.80 -6.26 3.50
N ILE A 167 -9.02 -5.21 3.25
CA ILE A 167 -9.54 -3.91 2.79
C ILE A 167 -10.18 -4.04 1.40
N SER A 168 -9.53 -4.76 0.48
CA SER A 168 -10.06 -5.04 -0.87
C SER A 168 -11.37 -5.83 -0.80
N GLN A 169 -11.46 -6.80 0.12
CA GLN A 169 -12.68 -7.56 0.34
C GLN A 169 -13.80 -6.70 0.92
N HIS A 170 -13.50 -5.83 1.89
CA HIS A 170 -14.45 -4.85 2.43
C HIS A 170 -14.98 -3.93 1.34
N PHE A 171 -14.09 -3.38 0.51
CA PHE A 171 -14.47 -2.56 -0.63
C PHE A 171 -15.39 -3.32 -1.59
N THR A 172 -15.02 -4.54 -1.97
CA THR A 172 -15.80 -5.36 -2.91
C THR A 172 -17.20 -5.64 -2.39
N ARG A 173 -17.34 -6.00 -1.11
CA ARG A 173 -18.65 -6.26 -0.48
C ARG A 173 -19.53 -5.01 -0.42
N ASN A 174 -18.92 -3.83 -0.33
CA ASN A 174 -19.60 -2.56 -0.13
C ASN A 174 -19.53 -1.62 -1.35
N GLN A 175 -19.17 -2.14 -2.52
CA GLN A 175 -18.84 -1.32 -3.70
C GLN A 175 -20.00 -0.38 -4.09
N ALA A 176 -21.24 -0.86 -4.01
CA ALA A 176 -22.43 -0.06 -4.31
C ALA A 176 -22.58 1.15 -3.35
N ALA A 177 -22.23 0.99 -2.07
CA ALA A 177 -22.31 2.07 -1.09
C ALA A 177 -21.18 3.09 -1.27
N PHE A 178 -19.96 2.64 -1.60
CA PHE A 178 -18.87 3.54 -2.00
C PHE A 178 -19.24 4.34 -3.27
N GLN A 179 -19.84 3.69 -4.26
CA GLN A 179 -20.29 4.37 -5.47
C GLN A 179 -21.40 5.39 -5.18
N ARG A 180 -22.34 5.05 -4.28
CA ARG A 180 -23.38 5.96 -3.81
C ARG A 180 -22.79 7.19 -3.12
N ALA A 181 -21.75 7.02 -2.30
CA ALA A 181 -21.06 8.14 -1.67
C ALA A 181 -20.43 9.08 -2.70
N VAL A 182 -19.73 8.54 -3.71
CA VAL A 182 -19.18 9.35 -4.82
C VAL A 182 -20.28 10.11 -5.57
N GLN A 183 -21.39 9.44 -5.91
CA GLN A 183 -22.51 10.08 -6.59
C GLN A 183 -23.14 11.19 -5.75
N PHE A 184 -23.29 10.97 -4.44
CA PHE A 184 -23.78 11.96 -3.51
C PHE A 184 -22.88 13.21 -3.52
N ILE A 185 -21.56 13.01 -3.39
CA ILE A 185 -20.55 14.08 -3.38
C ILE A 185 -20.63 14.92 -4.66
N GLN A 186 -20.70 14.26 -5.82
CA GLN A 186 -20.77 14.91 -7.11
C GLN A 186 -22.10 15.67 -7.31
N ALA A 187 -23.22 15.09 -6.90
CA ALA A 187 -24.54 15.71 -7.04
C ALA A 187 -24.68 16.99 -6.19
N HIS A 188 -24.08 16.99 -5.00
CA HIS A 188 -24.08 18.15 -4.09
C HIS A 188 -22.96 19.15 -4.38
N ARG A 189 -22.12 18.88 -5.39
CA ARG A 189 -21.03 19.76 -5.86
C ARG A 189 -20.00 20.11 -4.78
N TYR A 190 -19.76 19.19 -3.84
CA TYR A 190 -18.62 19.30 -2.93
C TYR A 190 -17.31 19.25 -3.73
N PHE A 191 -16.27 19.94 -3.25
CA PHE A 191 -14.97 20.00 -3.91
C PHE A 191 -14.99 20.63 -5.30
N THR A 192 -15.81 21.67 -5.50
CA THR A 192 -15.90 22.38 -6.79
C THR A 192 -15.48 23.84 -6.71
N ALA A 193 -15.23 24.39 -5.51
CA ALA A 193 -14.76 25.75 -5.34
C ALA A 193 -13.22 25.87 -5.44
N ALA A 194 -12.74 27.11 -5.39
CA ALA A 194 -11.32 27.44 -5.52
C ALA A 194 -10.48 26.82 -4.38
N PRO A 195 -9.15 26.64 -4.57
CA PRO A 195 -8.27 26.02 -3.57
C PRO A 195 -8.35 26.64 -2.17
N ASP A 196 -8.60 27.95 -2.09
CA ASP A 196 -8.68 28.70 -0.83
C ASP A 196 -9.89 28.31 0.04
N SER A 197 -10.85 27.55 -0.51
CA SER A 197 -12.02 27.03 0.21
C SER A 197 -11.95 25.54 0.53
N ALA A 198 -10.85 24.85 0.21
CA ALA A 198 -10.74 23.40 0.37
C ALA A 198 -11.01 22.92 1.81
N ASN A 199 -10.45 23.59 2.81
CA ASN A 199 -10.72 23.29 4.22
C ASN A 199 -12.19 23.47 4.62
N ILE A 200 -12.87 24.48 4.06
CA ILE A 200 -14.29 24.77 4.37
C ILE A 200 -15.18 23.71 3.71
N GLU A 201 -14.92 23.37 2.46
CA GLU A 201 -15.67 22.33 1.76
C GLU A 201 -15.43 20.95 2.38
N GLU A 202 -14.21 20.67 2.83
CA GLU A 202 -13.89 19.44 3.55
C GLU A 202 -14.58 19.39 4.92
N GLN A 203 -14.68 20.49 5.65
CA GLN A 203 -15.47 20.51 6.87
C GLN A 203 -16.96 20.25 6.57
N ALA A 204 -17.52 20.94 5.58
CA ALA A 204 -18.94 20.85 5.23
C ALA A 204 -19.35 19.43 4.82
N ILE A 205 -18.58 18.77 3.96
CA ILE A 205 -18.85 17.39 3.53
C ILE A 205 -18.79 16.40 4.70
N ASN A 206 -17.87 16.60 5.66
CA ASN A 206 -17.73 15.71 6.80
C ASN A 206 -18.77 15.96 7.90
N GLU A 207 -19.47 17.10 7.88
CA GLU A 207 -20.62 17.39 8.75
C GLU A 207 -21.98 17.03 8.12
N ASP A 208 -22.01 16.70 6.83
CA ASP A 208 -23.23 16.31 6.11
C ASP A 208 -23.82 14.99 6.64
N LYS A 209 -24.99 15.07 7.28
CA LYS A 209 -25.64 13.93 7.95
C LYS A 209 -26.05 12.82 6.98
N GLU A 210 -26.46 13.16 5.76
CA GLU A 210 -26.90 12.16 4.78
C GLU A 210 -25.69 11.38 4.25
N LEU A 211 -24.59 12.08 3.97
CA LEU A 211 -23.35 11.42 3.60
C LEU A 211 -22.78 10.60 4.74
N GLN A 212 -22.77 11.11 5.98
CA GLN A 212 -22.30 10.35 7.15
C GLN A 212 -23.09 9.06 7.36
N ALA A 213 -24.40 9.05 7.06
CA ALA A 213 -25.21 7.83 7.11
C ALA A 213 -24.77 6.78 6.06
N ILE A 214 -24.19 7.21 4.93
CA ILE A 214 -23.60 6.32 3.91
C ILE A 214 -22.21 5.85 4.36
N LEU A 215 -21.38 6.75 4.91
CA LEU A 215 -19.97 6.49 5.22
C LEU A 215 -19.75 5.67 6.49
N ARG A 216 -20.60 5.82 7.50
CA ARG A 216 -20.42 5.15 8.80
C ARG A 216 -20.41 3.62 8.68
N PRO A 217 -21.34 2.95 7.95
CA PRO A 217 -21.27 1.51 7.72
C PRO A 217 -20.02 1.06 6.95
N LEU A 218 -19.36 1.98 6.24
CA LEU A 218 -18.13 1.74 5.48
C LEU A 218 -16.87 1.92 6.31
N TYR A 219 -17.00 2.33 7.57
CA TYR A 219 -15.92 2.62 8.51
C TYR A 219 -14.99 3.74 8.03
N ILE A 220 -15.52 4.69 7.27
CA ILE A 220 -14.80 5.87 6.79
C ILE A 220 -14.91 6.97 7.85
N THR A 221 -13.77 7.47 8.30
CA THR A 221 -13.67 8.55 9.30
C THR A 221 -13.77 9.93 8.69
N ARG A 222 -13.31 10.10 7.45
CA ARG A 222 -13.26 11.40 6.77
C ARG A 222 -13.19 11.25 5.25
N ILE A 223 -13.75 12.23 4.54
CA ILE A 223 -13.48 12.46 3.11
C ILE A 223 -12.53 13.64 2.96
N SER A 224 -11.55 13.55 2.08
CA SER A 224 -10.59 14.63 1.78
C SER A 224 -10.20 14.64 0.29
N GLN A 225 -9.65 15.76 -0.17
CA GLN A 225 -8.89 15.84 -1.44
C GLN A 225 -7.43 16.25 -1.23
N GLU A 226 -7.03 16.60 0.00
CA GLU A 226 -5.76 17.27 0.26
C GLU A 226 -4.61 16.29 0.51
N TYR A 227 -4.87 15.11 1.08
CA TYR A 227 -3.79 14.27 1.62
C TYR A 227 -2.78 13.77 0.58
N LEU A 228 -3.22 13.47 -0.66
CA LEU A 228 -2.39 12.89 -1.72
C LEU A 228 -2.04 13.84 -2.88
N ASP A 229 -2.39 15.13 -2.80
CA ASP A 229 -2.18 16.15 -3.85
C ASP A 229 -2.64 15.74 -5.26
N CYS A 230 -3.66 14.90 -5.40
CA CYS A 230 -4.12 14.41 -6.72
C CYS A 230 -5.25 15.25 -7.34
N GLY A 231 -5.37 16.51 -6.92
CA GLY A 231 -6.23 17.54 -7.51
C GLY A 231 -7.72 17.29 -7.34
N SER A 232 -8.28 16.35 -8.11
CA SER A 232 -9.72 16.06 -8.17
C SER A 232 -10.10 14.71 -7.54
N CYS A 233 -9.17 14.07 -6.85
CA CYS A 233 -9.35 12.75 -6.32
C CYS A 233 -10.10 12.79 -4.98
N LEU A 234 -11.00 11.84 -4.76
CA LEU A 234 -11.69 11.69 -3.48
C LEU A 234 -10.99 10.66 -2.62
N GLN A 235 -10.65 11.03 -1.40
CA GLN A 235 -9.92 10.20 -0.46
C GLN A 235 -10.84 9.83 0.69
N PHE A 236 -11.18 8.55 0.78
CA PHE A 236 -12.01 7.96 1.81
C PHE A 236 -11.10 7.40 2.89
N ILE A 237 -10.89 8.19 3.94
CA ILE A 237 -9.96 7.86 5.02
C ILE A 237 -10.59 6.80 5.92
N ILE A 238 -9.93 5.66 6.05
CA ILE A 238 -10.30 4.66 7.04
C ILE A 238 -9.72 5.12 8.37
N GLY A 239 -8.39 5.18 8.49
CA GLY A 239 -7.75 5.58 9.73
C GLY A 239 -6.27 5.86 9.54
N GLY A 240 -5.62 6.22 10.63
CA GLY A 240 -4.21 6.59 10.61
C GLY A 240 -3.81 7.45 11.79
N VAL A 241 -2.51 7.65 11.93
CA VAL A 241 -1.93 8.56 12.93
C VAL A 241 -1.00 9.50 12.20
N THR A 242 -1.26 10.81 12.28
CA THR A 242 -0.45 11.86 11.62
C THR A 242 -0.28 11.59 10.11
N ASP A 243 0.92 11.19 9.68
CA ASP A 243 1.28 10.97 8.28
C ASP A 243 1.05 9.51 7.83
N ASN A 244 0.70 8.61 8.75
CA ASN A 244 0.46 7.19 8.49
C ASN A 244 -1.02 6.93 8.29
N THR A 245 -1.50 7.05 7.05
CA THR A 245 -2.92 6.96 6.73
C THR A 245 -3.19 5.76 5.83
N VAL A 246 -4.33 5.11 6.02
CA VAL A 246 -4.88 4.10 5.13
C VAL A 246 -6.29 4.49 4.72
N GLY A 247 -6.61 4.25 3.46
CA GLY A 247 -7.92 4.58 2.92
C GLY A 247 -8.13 4.04 1.52
N LEU A 248 -9.22 4.51 0.92
CA LEU A 248 -9.53 4.29 -0.47
C LEU A 248 -9.47 5.61 -1.24
N LEU A 249 -8.97 5.54 -2.46
CA LEU A 249 -8.86 6.65 -3.39
C LEU A 249 -9.80 6.40 -4.54
N TYR A 250 -10.63 7.39 -4.87
CA TYR A 250 -11.37 7.43 -6.13
C TYR A 250 -10.76 8.48 -7.06
N GLN A 251 -10.19 8.00 -8.16
CA GLN A 251 -9.61 8.81 -9.23
C GLN A 251 -9.86 8.07 -10.56
N PRO A 252 -10.93 8.41 -11.31
CA PRO A 252 -11.30 7.70 -12.54
C PRO A 252 -10.25 7.86 -13.65
N ASN A 253 -9.44 8.92 -13.60
CA ASN A 253 -8.35 9.14 -14.53
C ASN A 253 -7.05 8.53 -13.98
N ALA A 254 -6.68 7.34 -14.48
CA ALA A 254 -5.49 6.62 -14.02
C ALA A 254 -4.18 7.43 -14.16
N GLN A 255 -4.10 8.39 -15.10
CA GLN A 255 -2.94 9.26 -15.27
C GLN A 255 -2.82 10.35 -14.19
N GLN A 256 -3.91 10.61 -13.44
CA GLN A 256 -3.95 11.56 -12.32
C GLN A 256 -3.82 10.88 -10.96
N VAL A 257 -3.60 9.56 -10.95
CA VAL A 257 -3.28 8.82 -9.71
C VAL A 257 -1.89 9.29 -9.25
N PRO A 258 -1.73 9.67 -7.97
CA PRO A 258 -0.46 10.20 -7.50
C PRO A 258 0.62 9.11 -7.57
N PRO A 259 1.89 9.47 -7.82
CA PRO A 259 2.97 8.50 -7.88
C PRO A 259 3.26 7.93 -6.49
N MET A 260 3.53 6.62 -6.43
CA MET A 260 4.04 6.01 -5.20
C MET A 260 5.46 6.48 -4.89
N SER A 261 5.74 6.76 -3.62
CA SER A 261 7.06 7.08 -3.10
C SER A 261 7.24 6.48 -1.71
N PRO A 262 8.46 6.08 -1.33
CA PRO A 262 8.70 5.54 0.01
C PRO A 262 8.51 6.58 1.12
N ASP A 263 8.50 7.88 0.80
CA ASP A 263 8.49 8.96 1.79
C ASP A 263 7.13 9.66 1.92
N ARG A 264 6.10 9.20 1.19
CA ARG A 264 4.75 9.76 1.28
C ARG A 264 3.69 8.71 0.97
N VAL A 265 3.57 8.30 -0.29
CA VAL A 265 2.54 7.34 -0.72
C VAL A 265 3.17 5.98 -0.96
N ILE A 266 3.24 5.18 0.10
CA ILE A 266 3.97 3.90 0.09
C ILE A 266 3.28 2.84 -0.75
N VAL A 267 1.97 2.93 -0.95
CA VAL A 267 1.23 2.04 -1.84
C VAL A 267 0.01 2.73 -2.45
N ILE A 268 -0.23 2.45 -3.72
CA ILE A 268 -1.52 2.61 -4.39
C ILE A 268 -1.78 1.30 -5.16
N LYS A 269 -2.83 0.58 -4.77
CA LYS A 269 -3.21 -0.70 -5.38
C LYS A 269 -4.56 -0.58 -6.06
N PRO A 270 -4.67 -0.85 -7.37
CA PRO A 270 -5.94 -0.75 -8.08
C PRO A 270 -6.95 -1.78 -7.56
N LEU A 271 -8.18 -1.31 -7.32
CA LEU A 271 -9.35 -2.13 -6.97
C LEU A 271 -10.36 -2.22 -8.15
N GLY A 272 -10.13 -1.45 -9.22
CA GLY A 272 -10.96 -1.41 -10.42
C GLY A 272 -11.88 -0.19 -10.47
N ASN A 273 -12.34 0.18 -11.68
CA ASN A 273 -13.30 1.27 -11.91
C ASN A 273 -12.91 2.62 -11.27
N GLY A 274 -11.62 2.97 -11.32
CA GLY A 274 -11.11 4.22 -10.74
C GLY A 274 -10.90 4.19 -9.23
N TRP A 275 -11.10 3.05 -8.58
CA TRP A 275 -10.83 2.87 -7.16
C TRP A 275 -9.46 2.26 -6.91
N TYR A 276 -8.82 2.74 -5.85
CA TYR A 276 -7.53 2.27 -5.39
C TYR A 276 -7.52 2.19 -3.85
N LEU A 277 -6.81 1.21 -3.30
CA LEU A 277 -6.38 1.24 -1.92
C LEU A 277 -5.11 2.09 -1.84
N PHE A 278 -4.98 2.94 -0.84
CA PHE A 278 -3.72 3.65 -0.59
C PHE A 278 -3.28 3.55 0.86
N LYS A 279 -1.96 3.61 1.08
CA LYS A 279 -1.36 3.83 2.40
C LYS A 279 -0.24 4.86 2.30
N THR A 280 -0.05 5.62 3.36
CA THR A 280 1.01 6.64 3.50
C THR A 280 1.88 6.38 4.72
N THR A 281 3.03 7.06 4.79
CA THR A 281 3.95 7.09 5.94
C THR A 281 4.45 8.49 6.21
#